data_AF-A0A959XMG6-F1
#
_entry.id   AF-A0A959XMG6-F1
#
_cell.length_a   1.000
_cell.length_b   1.000
_cell.length_c   1.000
_cell.angle_alpha   90.00
_cell.angle_beta   90.00
_cell.angle_gamma   90.00
#
_symmetry.space_group_name_H-M   'P 1'
#
loop_
_entity.id
_entity.type
_entity.pdbx_description
1 polymer ?
#
loop_
_entity_poly.entity_id
_entity_poly.type
_entity_poly.pdbx_seq_one_letter_code
_entity_poly.pdbx_strand_id
1 'polypeptide(L)'
;MTTITSNIPTDRDDLVLGRMEKHDHEEILFCYDRPTGLKAIIAIHDTTLGPALGGTRFWQYASDGDALEDALRLARGMTYKSAAAGLNLGGGKAVIMGDLSVKSEGLFRAFGRHIESLAGRYITAED
;
A
#
# COMPACT_ATOMS: atom_id res chain seq x y z
N MET A 1 -23.24 13.21 -33.43
CA MET A 1 -22.89 13.85 -32.14
C MET A 1 -23.09 12.81 -31.05
N THR A 2 -22.05 12.02 -30.78
CA THR A 2 -22.09 11.00 -29.73
C THR A 2 -21.59 11.68 -28.46
N THR A 3 -22.49 11.98 -27.54
CA THR A 3 -22.17 12.56 -26.24
C THR A 3 -21.31 11.56 -25.49
N ILE A 4 -20.04 11.90 -25.26
CA ILE A 4 -19.18 11.20 -24.32
C ILE A 4 -19.76 11.51 -22.94
N THR A 5 -20.58 10.62 -22.39
CA THR A 5 -20.88 10.61 -20.96
C THR A 5 -19.60 10.23 -20.24
N SER A 6 -18.78 11.23 -19.91
CA SER A 6 -17.59 11.06 -19.09
C SER A 6 -18.05 10.71 -17.67
N ASN A 7 -17.85 9.45 -17.28
CA ASN A 7 -18.09 8.95 -15.93
C ASN A 7 -17.00 9.47 -14.97
N ILE A 8 -16.90 10.80 -14.84
CA ILE A 8 -15.95 11.46 -13.95
C ILE A 8 -16.46 11.22 -12.52
N PRO A 9 -15.65 10.64 -11.62
CA PRO A 9 -16.03 10.46 -10.23
C PRO A 9 -16.46 11.80 -9.62
N THR A 10 -17.68 11.85 -9.10
CA THR A 10 -18.30 13.08 -8.57
C THR A 10 -17.78 13.47 -7.18
N ASP A 11 -17.10 12.56 -6.48
CA ASP A 11 -16.44 12.82 -5.20
C ASP A 11 -14.91 12.73 -5.34
N ARG A 12 -14.19 13.69 -4.75
CA ARG A 12 -12.72 13.70 -4.73
C ARG A 12 -12.16 12.52 -3.93
N ASP A 13 -12.89 12.06 -2.91
CA ASP A 13 -12.50 10.95 -2.05
C ASP A 13 -12.55 9.58 -2.77
N ASP A 14 -13.18 9.49 -3.94
CA ASP A 14 -13.17 8.28 -4.76
C ASP A 14 -11.87 8.14 -5.57
N LEU A 15 -11.11 9.22 -5.74
CA LEU A 15 -9.85 9.24 -6.46
C LEU A 15 -8.68 8.89 -5.54
N VAL A 16 -7.70 8.14 -6.07
CA VAL A 16 -6.51 7.71 -5.31
C VAL A 16 -5.80 8.90 -4.66
N LEU A 17 -5.56 9.98 -5.40
CA LEU A 17 -4.89 11.17 -4.86
C LEU A 17 -5.76 11.92 -3.84
N GLY A 18 -7.09 11.93 -3.99
CA GLY A 18 -7.98 12.53 -2.99
C GLY A 18 -7.97 11.75 -1.68
N ARG A 19 -7.91 10.42 -1.74
CA ARG A 19 -7.71 9.56 -0.56
C ARG A 19 -6.38 9.81 0.13
N MET A 20 -5.31 10.07 -0.63
CA MET A 20 -4.01 10.45 -0.07
C MET A 20 -4.09 11.81 0.63
N GLU A 21 -4.63 12.83 -0.04
CA GLU A 21 -4.76 14.21 0.46
C GLU A 21 -5.58 14.25 1.77
N LYS A 22 -6.68 13.48 1.85
CA LYS A 22 -7.55 13.44 3.03
C LYS A 22 -6.82 13.07 4.33
N HIS A 23 -5.75 12.30 4.24
CA HIS A 23 -4.99 11.79 5.38
C HIS A 23 -3.49 12.03 5.25
N ASP A 24 -3.07 12.98 4.41
CA ASP A 24 -1.68 13.39 4.21
C ASP A 24 -0.71 12.22 3.94
N HIS A 25 -1.14 11.21 3.17
CA HIS A 25 -0.26 10.11 2.79
C HIS A 25 0.87 10.59 1.86
N GLU A 26 2.11 10.25 2.19
CA GLU A 26 3.28 10.60 1.38
C GLU A 26 3.33 9.88 0.03
N GLU A 27 3.11 8.56 0.01
CA GLU A 27 3.39 7.74 -1.18
C GLU A 27 2.58 6.45 -1.24
N ILE A 28 2.24 6.04 -2.46
CA ILE A 28 1.65 4.73 -2.76
C ILE A 28 2.43 4.11 -3.92
N LEU A 29 2.91 2.88 -3.72
CA LEU A 29 3.56 2.08 -4.75
C LEU A 29 2.68 0.89 -5.14
N PHE A 30 2.17 0.91 -6.36
CA PHE A 30 1.50 -0.23 -6.98
C PHE A 30 2.54 -1.17 -7.60
N CYS A 31 2.57 -2.41 -7.11
CA CYS A 31 3.53 -3.42 -7.52
C CYS A 31 2.83 -4.49 -8.35
N TYR A 32 3.31 -4.72 -9.57
CA TYR A 32 2.80 -5.76 -10.45
C TYR A 32 3.94 -6.51 -11.13
N ASP A 33 3.94 -7.84 -11.04
CA ASP A 33 4.87 -8.70 -11.74
C ASP A 33 4.10 -9.81 -12.47
N ARG A 34 4.01 -9.70 -13.79
CA ARG A 34 3.25 -10.64 -14.64
C ARG A 34 3.75 -12.09 -14.50
N PRO A 35 5.06 -12.39 -14.53
CA PRO A 35 5.55 -13.77 -14.44
C PRO A 35 5.16 -14.49 -13.15
N THR A 36 5.17 -13.77 -12.01
CA THR A 36 4.83 -14.34 -10.70
C THR A 36 3.36 -14.17 -10.33
N GLY A 37 2.63 -13.31 -11.06
CA GLY A 37 1.26 -12.93 -10.74
C GLY A 37 1.15 -11.98 -9.56
N LEU A 38 2.26 -11.40 -9.06
CA LEU A 38 2.25 -10.47 -7.94
C LEU A 38 1.34 -9.28 -8.26
N LYS A 39 0.42 -9.00 -7.33
CA LYS A 39 -0.29 -7.74 -7.23
C LYS A 39 -0.21 -7.27 -5.79
N ALA A 40 0.45 -6.14 -5.56
CA ALA A 40 0.61 -5.61 -4.22
C ALA A 40 0.52 -4.08 -4.20
N ILE A 41 0.18 -3.54 -3.05
CA ILE A 41 0.15 -2.10 -2.79
C ILE A 41 0.98 -1.87 -1.53
N ILE A 42 1.95 -0.96 -1.62
CA ILE A 42 2.69 -0.45 -0.47
C ILE A 42 2.24 0.99 -0.25
N ALA A 43 1.72 1.29 0.93
CA ALA A 43 1.33 2.62 1.34
C ALA A 43 2.28 3.14 2.42
N ILE A 44 2.82 4.34 2.21
CA ILE A 44 3.60 5.09 3.20
C ILE A 44 2.74 6.26 3.63
N HIS A 45 2.46 6.36 4.92
CA HIS A 45 1.68 7.46 5.48
C HIS A 45 2.59 8.62 5.87
N ASP A 46 3.55 8.38 6.77
CA ASP A 46 4.48 9.41 7.26
C ASP A 46 5.85 8.79 7.56
N THR A 47 6.91 9.51 7.20
CA THR A 47 8.33 9.17 7.45
C THR A 47 9.06 10.25 8.26
N THR A 48 8.32 11.16 8.93
CA THR A 48 8.89 12.29 9.68
C THR A 48 9.83 11.83 10.80
N LEU A 49 9.48 10.75 11.52
CA LEU A 49 10.29 10.21 12.61
C LEU A 49 11.40 9.25 12.15
N GLY A 50 11.38 8.82 10.89
CA GLY A 50 12.26 7.79 10.37
C GLY A 50 11.60 6.93 9.28
N PRO A 51 12.24 5.83 8.85
CA PRO A 51 11.69 4.98 7.81
C PRO A 51 10.34 4.38 8.22
N ALA A 52 9.45 4.20 7.25
CA ALA A 52 8.13 3.64 7.49
C ALA A 52 8.24 2.13 7.76
N LEU A 53 7.85 1.71 8.96
CA LEU A 53 7.76 0.28 9.29
C LEU A 53 6.31 -0.19 9.22
N GLY A 54 6.10 -1.38 8.62
CA GLY A 54 4.79 -2.01 8.61
C GLY A 54 4.80 -3.41 8.06
N GLY A 55 3.95 -4.30 8.60
CA GLY A 55 3.85 -5.67 8.12
C GLY A 55 3.24 -5.79 6.71
N THR A 56 3.60 -6.85 6.00
CA THR A 56 2.99 -7.24 4.73
C THR A 56 1.87 -8.23 4.97
N ARG A 57 0.63 -7.83 4.65
CA ARG A 57 -0.54 -8.69 4.73
C ARG A 57 -0.77 -9.43 3.42
N PHE A 58 -1.08 -10.72 3.50
CA PHE A 58 -1.54 -11.51 2.36
C PHE A 58 -3.05 -11.76 2.49
N TRP A 59 -3.86 -11.18 1.61
CA TRP A 59 -5.31 -11.31 1.73
C TRP A 59 -6.02 -11.28 0.37
N GLN A 60 -7.19 -11.93 0.32
CA GLN A 60 -8.06 -11.88 -0.85
C GLN A 60 -9.05 -10.73 -0.69
N TYR A 61 -8.90 -9.71 -1.52
CA TYR A 61 -9.80 -8.56 -1.58
C TYR A 61 -10.84 -8.74 -2.70
N ALA A 62 -12.02 -8.14 -2.53
CA ALA A 62 -13.08 -8.17 -3.53
C ALA A 62 -12.76 -7.24 -4.72
N SER A 63 -12.03 -6.15 -4.46
CA SER A 63 -11.57 -5.20 -5.48
C SER A 63 -10.21 -4.59 -5.14
N ASP A 64 -9.56 -4.01 -6.15
CA ASP A 64 -8.32 -3.23 -5.97
C ASP A 64 -8.55 -2.00 -5.06
N GLY A 65 -9.78 -1.44 -5.07
CA GLY A 65 -10.17 -0.33 -4.20
C GLY A 65 -10.22 -0.71 -2.73
N ASP A 66 -10.72 -1.92 -2.41
CA ASP A 66 -10.74 -2.43 -1.02
C ASP A 66 -9.32 -2.68 -0.50
N ALA A 67 -8.43 -3.20 -1.36
CA ALA A 67 -7.03 -3.40 -1.01
C ALA A 67 -6.31 -2.06 -0.75
N LEU A 68 -6.57 -1.07 -1.60
CA LEU A 68 -6.03 0.29 -1.44
C LEU A 68 -6.50 0.93 -0.12
N GLU A 69 -7.79 0.85 0.18
CA GLU A 69 -8.34 1.40 1.42
C GLU A 69 -7.74 0.73 2.66
N ASP A 70 -7.60 -0.60 2.65
CA ASP A 70 -7.00 -1.32 3.78
C ASP A 70 -5.53 -0.94 3.96
N ALA A 71 -4.76 -0.83 2.86
CA ALA A 71 -3.36 -0.40 2.91
C ALA A 71 -3.20 1.01 3.51
N LEU A 72 -3.98 1.98 3.04
CA LEU A 72 -3.95 3.36 3.52
C LEU A 72 -4.34 3.45 5.01
N ARG A 73 -5.48 2.84 5.37
CA ARG A 73 -5.99 2.85 6.75
C ARG A 73 -4.98 2.25 7.73
N LEU A 74 -4.34 1.13 7.36
CA LEU A 74 -3.37 0.46 8.22
C LEU A 74 -2.03 1.18 8.29
N ALA A 75 -1.54 1.77 7.19
CA ALA A 75 -0.31 2.57 7.19
C ALA A 75 -0.42 3.78 8.13
N ARG A 76 -1.58 4.45 8.12
CA ARG A 76 -1.90 5.51 9.08
C ARG A 76 -1.90 5.00 10.52
N GLY A 77 -2.52 3.84 10.76
CA GLY A 77 -2.50 3.19 12.07
C GLY A 77 -1.08 2.90 12.57
N MET A 78 -0.17 2.45 11.68
CA MET A 78 1.23 2.22 12.02
C MET A 78 1.98 3.50 12.39
N THR A 79 1.67 4.63 11.76
CA THR A 79 2.29 5.92 12.11
C THR A 79 1.98 6.28 13.56
N TYR A 80 0.70 6.24 13.95
CA TYR A 80 0.30 6.54 15.32
C TYR A 80 0.84 5.51 16.32
N LYS A 81 0.88 4.23 15.94
CA LYS A 81 1.42 3.17 16.79
C LYS A 81 2.91 3.39 17.08
N SER A 82 3.72 3.64 16.04
CA SER A 82 5.16 3.90 16.18
C SER A 82 5.44 5.15 17.00
N ALA A 83 4.72 6.25 16.72
CA ALA A 83 4.84 7.50 17.47
C ALA A 83 4.45 7.34 18.94
N ALA A 84 3.32 6.69 19.23
CA ALA A 84 2.87 6.43 20.60
C ALA A 84 3.81 5.50 21.37
N ALA A 85 4.49 4.58 20.67
CA ALA A 85 5.50 3.71 21.25
C ALA A 85 6.87 4.39 21.46
N GLY A 86 7.04 5.65 21.05
CA GLY A 86 8.30 6.39 21.15
C GLY A 86 9.41 5.85 20.25
N LEU A 87 9.04 5.23 19.12
CA LEU A 87 9.98 4.69 18.15
C LEU A 87 10.34 5.75 17.10
N ASN A 88 11.61 5.78 16.67
CA ASN A 88 12.07 6.60 15.55
C ASN A 88 11.72 5.94 14.20
N LEU A 89 10.44 5.66 14.01
CA LEU A 89 9.88 4.96 12.87
C LEU A 89 8.61 5.67 12.41
N GLY A 90 8.47 5.76 11.10
CA GLY A 90 7.23 6.19 10.45
C GLY A 90 6.17 5.07 10.43
N GLY A 91 5.17 5.25 9.58
CA GLY A 91 4.12 4.26 9.36
C GLY A 91 3.94 3.89 7.90
N GLY A 92 4.06 2.60 7.63
CA GLY A 92 3.77 2.03 6.31
C GLY A 92 2.90 0.80 6.44
N LYS A 93 2.43 0.29 5.31
CA LYS A 93 1.77 -1.01 5.20
C LYS A 93 1.91 -1.53 3.79
N ALA A 94 2.11 -2.84 3.65
CA ALA A 94 1.95 -3.51 2.38
C ALA A 94 0.79 -4.52 2.43
N VAL A 95 0.08 -4.64 1.32
CA VAL A 95 -0.91 -5.68 1.08
C VAL A 95 -0.56 -6.39 -0.22
N ILE A 96 -0.54 -7.72 -0.20
CA ILE A 96 -0.44 -8.58 -1.37
C ILE A 96 -1.81 -9.19 -1.59
N MET A 97 -2.36 -8.97 -2.79
CA MET A 97 -3.68 -9.44 -3.16
C MET A 97 -3.58 -10.84 -3.76
N GLY A 98 -4.27 -11.80 -3.15
CA GLY A 98 -4.37 -13.16 -3.67
C GLY A 98 -4.86 -14.15 -2.63
N ASP A 99 -5.13 -15.38 -3.08
CA ASP A 99 -5.37 -16.50 -2.18
C ASP A 99 -4.05 -17.11 -1.68
N LEU A 100 -4.12 -18.01 -0.70
CA LEU A 100 -2.90 -18.66 -0.18
C LEU A 100 -2.23 -19.61 -1.19
N SER A 101 -2.93 -20.01 -2.26
CA SER A 101 -2.44 -20.96 -3.25
C SER A 101 -1.45 -20.34 -4.24
N VAL A 102 -1.49 -19.01 -4.44
CA VAL A 102 -0.56 -18.31 -5.34
C VAL A 102 0.81 -18.02 -4.70
N LYS A 103 1.01 -18.36 -3.43
CA LYS A 103 2.28 -18.14 -2.74
C LYS A 103 3.40 -18.94 -3.41
N SER A 104 4.47 -18.24 -3.78
CA SER A 104 5.66 -18.84 -4.35
C SER A 104 6.90 -18.02 -4.00
N GLU A 105 8.07 -18.68 -4.02
CA GLU A 105 9.35 -17.99 -3.84
C GLU A 105 9.53 -16.85 -4.86
N GLY A 106 9.15 -17.08 -6.12
CA GLY A 106 9.23 -16.10 -7.18
C GLY A 106 8.44 -14.83 -6.86
N LEU A 107 7.21 -14.99 -6.36
CA LEU A 107 6.34 -13.88 -5.95
C LEU A 107 6.98 -13.04 -4.84
N PHE A 108 7.52 -13.68 -3.78
CA PHE A 108 8.17 -12.94 -2.69
C PHE A 108 9.49 -12.29 -3.13
N ARG A 109 10.25 -12.92 -4.02
CA ARG A 109 11.44 -12.28 -4.63
C ARG A 109 11.06 -11.07 -5.47
N ALA A 110 9.95 -11.13 -6.20
CA ALA A 110 9.43 -9.97 -6.95
C ALA A 110 9.02 -8.84 -6.00
N PHE A 111 8.29 -9.15 -4.95
CA PHE A 111 7.90 -8.19 -3.92
C PHE A 111 9.13 -7.56 -3.23
N GLY A 112 10.15 -8.36 -2.91
CA GLY A 112 11.41 -7.87 -2.34
C GLY A 112 12.13 -6.85 -3.24
N ARG A 113 12.09 -7.02 -4.57
CA ARG A 113 12.65 -6.02 -5.51
C ARG A 113 11.90 -4.69 -5.45
N HIS A 114 10.59 -4.72 -5.24
CA HIS A 114 9.80 -3.49 -5.06
C HIS A 114 10.11 -2.80 -3.72
N ILE A 115 10.29 -3.56 -2.64
CA ILE A 115 10.76 -2.99 -1.36
C ILE A 115 12.14 -2.36 -1.52
N GLU A 116 13.08 -3.04 -2.19
CA GLU A 116 14.42 -2.50 -2.45
C GLU A 116 14.36 -1.19 -3.24
N SER A 117 13.42 -1.05 -4.17
CA SER A 117 13.24 0.19 -4.94
C SER A 117 12.85 1.40 -4.08
N LEU A 118 12.35 1.18 -2.86
CA LEU A 118 12.07 2.24 -1.89
C LEU A 118 13.31 2.66 -1.09
N ALA A 119 14.48 2.05 -1.35
CA ALA A 119 15.79 2.45 -0.82
C ALA A 119 15.81 2.69 0.70
N GLY A 120 15.16 1.80 1.45
CA GLY A 120 15.09 1.88 2.92
C GLY A 120 14.02 2.82 3.47
N ARG A 121 13.25 3.53 2.64
CA ARG A 121 12.10 4.33 3.10
C ARG A 121 10.97 3.48 3.69
N TYR A 122 10.86 2.22 3.27
CA TYR A 122 9.91 1.26 3.82
C TYR A 122 10.61 -0.02 4.27
N ILE A 123 10.27 -0.47 5.48
CA ILE A 123 10.76 -1.70 6.10
C ILE A 123 9.56 -2.59 6.39
N THR A 124 9.56 -3.79 5.80
CA THR A 124 8.47 -4.74 6.00
C THR A 124 8.68 -5.66 7.21
N ALA A 125 7.58 -6.18 7.75
CA ALA A 125 7.54 -7.31 8.68
C ALA A 125 6.45 -8.32 8.25
N GLU A 126 6.23 -9.37 9.03
CA GLU A 126 5.07 -10.25 8.90
C GLU A 126 3.79 -9.58 9.43
N ASP A 127 2.64 -9.95 8.86
CA ASP A 127 1.28 -9.62 9.33
C ASP A 127 0.27 -10.71 8.93
#